data_AF-A0A7Y2ECI7-F1
#
_entry.id   AF-A0A7Y2ECI7-F1
#
_cell.length_a   1.000
_cell.length_b   1.000
_cell.length_c   1.000
_cell.angle_alpha   90.00
_cell.angle_beta   90.00
_cell.angle_gamma   90.00
#
_symmetry.space_group_name_H-M   'P 1'
#
loop_
_entity.id
_entity.type
_entity.pdbx_description
1 polymer ?
#
loop_
_entity_poly.entity_id
_entity_poly.type
_entity_poly.pdbx_seq_one_letter_code
_entity_poly.pdbx_strand_id
1 'polypeptide(L)' 'MKIKGIINFLLIAGGACLLASGDTLLMNEYAMSIGIVILMLGVYRASRGWNSERSEEE' A
#
# COMPACT_ATOMS: atom_id res chain seq x y z
N MET A 1 17.94 -1.31 1.21
CA MET A 1 17.22 -0.94 -0.03
C MET A 1 16.15 -1.99 -0.42
N LYS A 2 16.48 -3.27 -0.69
CA LYS A 2 15.50 -4.27 -1.23
C LYS A 2 14.26 -4.59 -0.37
N ILE A 3 14.43 -4.74 0.95
CA ILE A 3 13.33 -5.16 1.85
C ILE A 3 12.27 -4.06 2.06
N LYS A 4 12.67 -2.79 2.11
CA LYS A 4 11.74 -1.65 2.30
C LYS A 4 10.80 -1.49 1.09
N GLY A 5 11.32 -1.65 -0.13
CA GLY A 5 10.52 -1.63 -1.36
C GLY A 5 9.53 -2.80 -1.44
N ILE A 6 9.94 -4.00 -1.06
CA ILE A 6 9.08 -5.19 -1.04
C ILE A 6 7.90 -5.02 -0.07
N ILE A 7 8.14 -4.43 1.12
CA ILE A 7 7.06 -4.17 2.09
C ILE A 7 6.04 -3.17 1.54
N ASN A 8 6.50 -2.10 0.89
CA ASN A 8 5.60 -1.12 0.26
C ASN A 8 4.78 -1.75 -0.88
N PHE A 9 5.42 -2.61 -1.69
CA PHE A 9 4.75 -3.34 -2.76
C PHE A 9 3.69 -4.30 -2.23
N LEU A 10 3.99 -5.04 -1.16
CA LEU A 10 3.02 -5.92 -0.48
C LEU A 10 1.83 -5.14 0.09
N LEU A 11 2.06 -3.92 0.60
CA LEU A 11 0.99 -3.06 1.10
C LEU A 11 0.05 -2.61 -0.02
N ILE A 12 0.60 -2.19 -1.16
CA ILE A 12 -0.19 -1.77 -2.34
C ILE A 12 -0.95 -2.96 -2.93
N ALA A 13 -0.27 -4.09 -3.11
CA ALA A 13 -0.88 -5.32 -3.63
C ALA A 13 -1.97 -5.86 -2.69
N GLY A 14 -1.74 -5.81 -1.37
CA GLY A 14 -2.72 -6.21 -0.36
C GLY A 14 -3.98 -5.35 -0.37
N GLY A 15 -3.82 -4.02 -0.45
CA GLY A 15 -4.95 -3.10 -0.56
C GLY A 15 -5.76 -3.27 -1.85
N ALA A 16 -5.09 -3.53 -2.97
CA ALA A 16 -5.74 -3.82 -4.25
C ALA A 16 -6.51 -5.16 -4.24
N CYS A 17 -5.92 -6.22 -3.67
CA CYS A 17 -6.62 -7.51 -3.50
C CYS A 17 -7.84 -7.40 -2.58
N LEU A 18 -7.76 -6.59 -1.53
CA LEU A 18 -8.89 -6.34 -0.63
C LEU A 18 -10.05 -5.63 -1.33
N LEU A 19 -9.74 -4.64 -2.18
CA LEU A 19 -10.74 -3.99 -3.03
C LEU A 19 -11.36 -4.97 -4.04
N ALA A 20 -10.53 -5.82 -4.66
CA ALA A 20 -11.00 -6.80 -5.64
C ALA A 20 -11.81 -7.94 -5.01
N SER A 21 -11.57 -8.26 -3.73
CA SER A 21 -12.25 -9.35 -2.99
C SER A 21 -13.38 -8.85 -2.08
N GLY A 22 -13.81 -7.59 -2.26
CA GLY A 22 -14.82 -6.96 -1.40
C GLY A 22 -16.18 -7.66 -1.41
N ASP A 23 -16.53 -8.34 -2.50
CA ASP A 23 -17.79 -9.09 -2.61
C ASP A 23 -17.78 -10.46 -1.89
N THR A 24 -16.61 -11.01 -1.56
CA THR A 24 -16.50 -12.41 -1.10
C THR A 24 -16.11 -12.58 0.37
N LEU A 25 -15.49 -11.58 1.01
CA LEU A 25 -14.87 -11.75 2.34
C LEU A 25 -15.42 -10.86 3.46
N LEU A 26 -16.01 -9.69 3.16
CA LEU A 26 -16.47 -8.70 4.14
C LEU A 26 -17.72 -7.97 3.61
N MET A 27 -18.47 -7.25 4.46
CA MET A 27 -19.47 -6.30 3.95
C MET A 27 -18.75 -5.32 3.01
N ASN A 28 -19.23 -5.24 1.77
CA ASN A 28 -18.56 -4.60 0.64
C ASN A 28 -18.00 -3.20 0.97
N GLU A 29 -18.73 -2.45 1.79
CA GLU A 29 -18.40 -1.10 2.24
C GLU A 29 -17.16 -1.04 3.14
N TYR A 30 -16.97 -2.03 4.02
CA TYR A 30 -15.79 -2.11 4.89
C TYR A 30 -14.55 -2.55 4.13
N ALA A 31 -14.69 -3.53 3.22
CA ALA A 31 -13.59 -3.97 2.38
C ALA A 31 -13.06 -2.82 1.51
N MET A 32 -13.97 -2.03 0.94
CA MET A 32 -13.63 -0.85 0.15
C MET A 32 -12.90 0.21 0.99
N SER A 33 -13.44 0.54 2.16
CA SER A 33 -12.85 1.54 3.07
C SER A 33 -11.45 1.12 3.54
N ILE A 34 -11.29 -0.13 3.96
CA ILE A 34 -10.02 -0.68 4.45
C ILE A 34 -9.00 -0.76 3.30
N GLY A 35 -9.43 -1.21 2.11
CA GLY A 35 -8.57 -1.31 0.93
C GLY A 35 -8.01 0.06 0.50
N ILE A 36 -8.84 1.11 0.52
CA ILE A 36 -8.42 2.48 0.22
C ILE A 36 -7.39 2.98 1.23
N VAL A 37 -7.63 2.79 2.53
CA VAL A 37 -6.69 3.21 3.59
C VAL A 37 -5.34 2.50 3.45
N ILE A 38 -5.34 1.19 3.19
CA ILE A 38 -4.12 0.40 3.00
C ILE A 38 -3.37 0.85 1.75
N LEU A 39 -4.07 1.08 0.64
CA LEU A 39 -3.47 1.60 -0.59
C LEU A 39 -2.83 2.98 -0.37
N MET A 40 -3.56 3.90 0.25
CA MET A 40 -3.07 5.25 0.51
C MET A 40 -1.84 5.22 1.42
N LEU A 41 -1.81 4.33 2.43
CA LEU A 41 -0.65 4.12 3.28
C LEU A 41 0.55 3.55 2.50
N GLY A 42 0.31 2.56 1.63
CA GLY A 42 1.33 1.95 0.79
C GLY A 42 1.98 2.95 -0.17
N VAL A 43 1.15 3.74 -0.86
CA VAL A 43 1.60 4.82 -1.77
C VAL A 43 2.36 5.90 -1.00
N TYR A 44 1.87 6.33 0.16
CA TYR A 44 2.53 7.34 0.99
C TYR A 44 3.92 6.89 1.45
N ARG A 45 4.04 5.65 1.95
CA ARG A 45 5.34 5.08 2.35
C ARG A 45 6.27 4.87 1.17
N ALA A 46 5.75 4.47 0.01
CA ALA A 46 6.53 4.36 -1.21
C ALA A 46 7.10 5.72 -1.64
N SER A 47 6.26 6.76 -1.64
CA SER A 47 6.65 8.12 -2.02
C SER A 47 7.67 8.74 -1.06
N ARG A 48 7.54 8.51 0.26
CA ARG A 48 8.52 8.98 1.25
C ARG A 48 9.81 8.16 1.28
N GLY A 49 9.74 6.85 1.03
CA GLY A 49 10.91 5.99 0.88
C GLY A 49 11.79 6.46 -0.27
N TRP A 50 11.17 6.81 -1.41
CA TRP A 50 11.84 7.40 -2.55
C TRP A 50 12.53 8.72 -2.23
N ASN A 51 11.88 9.60 -1.45
CA ASN A 51 12.46 10.90 -1.09
C ASN A 51 13.65 10.76 -0.11
N SER A 52 13.60 9.79 0.80
CA SER A 52 14.68 9.54 1.77
C SER A 52 15.94 8.92 1.13
N GLU A 53 15.79 8.09 0.10
CA GLU A 53 16.95 7.59 -0.67
C GLU A 53 17.59 8.70 -1.52
N ARG A 54 16.80 9.67 -1.99
CA ARG A 54 17.33 10.81 -2.76
C ARG A 54 18.14 11.82 -1.91
N SER A 55 17.86 11.90 -0.62
CA SER A 55 18.56 12.78 0.33
C SER A 55 19.94 12.26 0.77
N GLU A 56 20.22 10.97 0.60
CA GLU A 56 21.54 10.38 0.90
C GLU A 56 22.50 10.42 -0.30
N GLU A 57 22.03 10.86 -1.48
CA GLU A 57 22.83 10.98 -2.71
C GLU A 57 23.26 12.43 -3.05
N GLU A 58 22.84 13.43 -2.26
CA GLU A 58 23.33 14.83 -2.33
C GLU A 58 24.40 15.11 -1.27
#